data_AF-A0A959C990-F1
#
_entry.id   AF-A0A959C990-F1
#
_cell.length_a   1.000
_cell.length_b   1.000
_cell.length_c   1.000
_cell.angle_alpha   90.00
_cell.angle_beta   90.00
_cell.angle_gamma   90.00
#
_symmetry.space_group_name_H-M   'P 1'
#
loop_
_entity.id
_entity.type
_entity.pdbx_description
1 polymer ?
#
loop_
_entity_poly.entity_id
_entity_poly.type
_entity_poly.pdbx_seq_one_letter_code
_entity_poly.pdbx_strand_id
1 'polypeptide(L)'
;MKQLVIFCLFAWSFSQQPVMAQITITNSVFPVVGDTLHYAFGNQPGAINQIFTPPGGGQQWDLSGLQPTQYWNQIINNPQTGAASGAFPAASVLFNPVNSGSEEYWQVTGNRVNELGYYGLDPVGLGLNLLFVKLPG
;
A
#
# COMPACT_ATOMS: atom_id res chain seq x y z
N MET A 1 -51.73 -13.77 26.99
CA MET A 1 -50.66 -14.43 26.20
C MET A 1 -50.16 -13.57 25.03
N LYS A 2 -51.03 -13.02 24.16
CA LYS A 2 -50.60 -12.20 23.01
C LYS A 2 -49.72 -10.98 23.35
N GLN A 3 -50.03 -10.25 24.43
CA GLN A 3 -49.23 -9.08 24.84
C GLN A 3 -47.83 -9.42 25.36
N LEU A 4 -47.67 -10.60 25.97
CA LEU A 4 -46.36 -11.07 26.44
C LEU A 4 -45.45 -11.40 25.26
N VAL A 5 -46.00 -12.01 24.21
CA VAL A 5 -45.27 -12.35 22.98
C VAL A 5 -44.80 -11.09 22.25
N ILE A 6 -45.66 -10.06 22.16
CA ILE A 6 -45.30 -8.78 21.54
C ILE A 6 -44.20 -8.07 22.34
N PHE A 7 -44.28 -8.10 23.67
CA PHE A 7 -43.24 -7.52 24.53
C PHE A 7 -41.89 -8.23 24.37
N CYS A 8 -41.88 -9.56 24.29
CA CYS A 8 -40.67 -10.33 24.03
C CYS A 8 -40.07 -10.02 22.65
N LEU A 9 -40.88 -9.88 21.61
CA LEU A 9 -40.42 -9.51 20.26
C LEU A 9 -39.83 -8.09 20.24
N PHE A 10 -40.44 -7.14 20.96
CA PHE A 10 -39.96 -5.77 21.07
C PHE A 10 -38.62 -5.68 21.84
N ALA A 11 -38.49 -6.45 22.92
CA ALA A 11 -37.23 -6.55 23.67
C ALA A 11 -36.10 -7.18 22.84
N TRP A 12 -36.42 -8.12 21.95
CA TRP A 12 -35.42 -8.75 21.08
C TRP A 12 -34.89 -7.79 20.00
N SER A 13 -35.73 -6.91 19.46
CA SER A 13 -35.31 -5.88 18.50
C SER A 13 -34.33 -4.84 19.08
N PHE A 14 -34.38 -4.55 20.38
CA PHE A 14 -33.41 -3.64 21.02
C PHE A 14 -32.05 -4.28 21.32
N SER A 15 -31.94 -5.61 21.27
CA SER A 15 -30.67 -6.32 21.50
C SER A 15 -29.79 -6.44 20.25
N GLN A 16 -30.28 -5.98 19.09
CA GLN A 16 -29.49 -5.93 17.87
C GLN A 16 -28.49 -4.77 17.96
N GLN A 17 -27.35 -5.00 18.62
CA GLN A 17 -26.22 -4.08 18.56
C GLN A 17 -25.80 -3.91 17.09
N PRO A 18 -25.57 -2.66 16.62
CA PRO A 18 -25.02 -2.46 15.29
C PRO A 18 -23.64 -3.11 15.26
N VAL A 19 -23.52 -4.23 14.56
CA VAL A 19 -22.22 -4.81 14.20
C VAL A 19 -21.61 -3.84 13.20
N MET A 20 -20.84 -2.88 13.72
CA MET A 20 -19.96 -2.05 12.91
C MET A 20 -18.93 -2.99 12.29
N ALA A 21 -19.17 -3.44 11.05
CA ALA A 21 -18.17 -4.14 10.26
C ALA A 21 -17.08 -3.13 9.89
N GLN A 22 -16.20 -2.81 10.84
CA GLN A 22 -15.05 -1.95 10.59
C GLN A 22 -14.02 -2.74 9.80
N ILE A 23 -13.74 -2.28 8.57
CA ILE A 23 -12.63 -2.79 7.79
C ILE A 23 -11.35 -2.58 8.61
N THR A 24 -10.73 -3.69 9.02
CA THR A 24 -9.46 -3.66 9.75
C THR A 24 -8.35 -3.91 8.75
N ILE A 25 -7.53 -2.90 8.50
CA ILE A 25 -6.28 -3.05 7.75
C ILE A 25 -5.21 -3.48 8.74
N THR A 26 -4.72 -4.71 8.61
CA THR A 26 -3.62 -5.24 9.42
C THR A 26 -2.28 -4.88 8.78
N ASN A 27 -1.19 -5.18 9.49
CA ASN A 27 0.17 -5.01 8.98
C ASN A 27 0.55 -5.96 7.84
N SER A 28 -0.30 -6.92 7.48
CA SER A 28 -0.06 -7.85 6.36
C SER A 28 -0.09 -7.15 4.99
N VAL A 29 -0.48 -5.87 4.94
CA VAL A 29 -0.43 -5.06 3.72
C VAL A 29 0.96 -4.51 3.42
N PHE A 30 1.89 -4.55 4.38
CA PHE A 30 3.24 -4.09 4.14
C PHE A 30 4.05 -5.14 3.36
N PRO A 31 4.86 -4.70 2.38
CA PRO A 31 5.62 -5.62 1.54
C PRO A 31 6.68 -6.38 2.34
N VAL A 32 6.84 -7.66 2.02
CA VAL A 32 7.89 -8.53 2.55
C VAL A 32 8.72 -9.13 1.42
N VAL A 33 9.92 -9.62 1.75
CA VAL A 33 10.81 -10.29 0.79
C VAL A 33 10.09 -11.46 0.12
N GLY A 34 10.15 -11.50 -1.21
CA GLY A 34 9.48 -12.49 -2.06
C GLY A 34 8.17 -11.98 -2.68
N ASP A 35 7.62 -10.87 -2.19
CA ASP A 35 6.43 -10.27 -2.78
C ASP A 35 6.72 -9.68 -4.17
N THR A 36 5.67 -9.62 -4.99
CA THR A 36 5.65 -8.81 -6.21
C THR A 36 4.47 -7.85 -6.15
N LEU A 37 4.73 -6.55 -6.15
CA LEU A 37 3.68 -5.55 -6.27
C LEU A 37 3.38 -5.30 -7.75
N HIS A 38 2.11 -5.43 -8.12
CA HIS A 38 1.62 -5.18 -9.45
C HIS A 38 0.99 -3.80 -9.52
N TYR A 39 1.47 -2.97 -10.43
CA TYR A 39 0.95 -1.63 -10.69
C TYR A 39 0.34 -1.58 -12.07
N ALA A 40 -0.77 -0.86 -12.17
CA ALA A 40 -1.43 -0.54 -13.43
C ALA A 40 -1.58 0.99 -13.48
N PHE A 41 -0.94 1.63 -14.46
CA PHE A 41 -1.01 3.06 -14.66
C PHE A 41 -1.97 3.35 -15.81
N GLY A 42 -2.95 4.22 -15.57
CA GLY A 42 -3.85 4.73 -16.61
C GLY A 42 -3.69 6.24 -16.77
N ASN A 43 -3.78 6.74 -18.01
CA ASN A 43 -3.72 8.16 -18.32
C ASN A 43 -5.10 8.73 -18.67
N GLN A 44 -6.06 8.57 -17.77
CA GLN A 44 -7.46 9.00 -17.97
C GLN A 44 -7.93 9.90 -16.81
N PRO A 45 -7.36 11.10 -16.66
CA PRO A 45 -7.67 11.99 -15.52
C PRO A 45 -9.15 12.39 -15.43
N GLY A 46 -9.89 12.37 -16.54
CA GLY A 46 -11.34 12.64 -16.54
C GLY A 46 -12.22 11.48 -16.08
N ALA A 47 -11.77 10.22 -16.23
CA ALA A 47 -12.56 9.04 -15.89
C ALA A 47 -12.76 8.91 -14.37
N ILE A 48 -11.76 9.33 -13.59
CA ILE A 48 -11.77 9.24 -12.13
C ILE A 48 -12.93 10.05 -11.50
N ASN A 49 -13.28 11.19 -12.10
CA ASN A 49 -14.34 12.09 -11.63
C ASN A 49 -15.75 11.51 -11.83
N GLN A 50 -15.89 10.48 -12.67
CA GLN A 50 -17.15 9.80 -12.95
C GLN A 50 -17.34 8.55 -12.10
N ILE A 51 -16.25 8.01 -11.53
CA ILE A 51 -16.25 6.75 -10.77
C ILE A 51 -16.44 7.00 -9.27
N PHE A 52 -15.82 8.05 -8.73
CA PHE A 52 -15.89 8.32 -7.29
C PHE A 52 -17.15 9.08 -6.91
N THR A 53 -17.98 8.44 -6.09
CA THR A 53 -19.14 9.08 -5.45
C THR A 53 -18.68 10.13 -4.42
N PRO A 54 -19.48 11.18 -4.16
CA PRO A 54 -19.22 12.12 -3.07
C PRO A 54 -19.05 11.40 -1.71
N PRO A 55 -18.32 12.01 -0.76
CA PRO A 55 -18.15 11.46 0.58
C PRO A 55 -19.50 11.16 1.26
N GLY A 56 -19.61 10.00 1.89
CA GLY A 56 -20.85 9.53 2.52
C GLY A 56 -20.92 8.00 2.62
N GLY A 57 -22.03 7.48 3.13
CA GLY A 57 -22.31 6.04 3.12
C GLY A 57 -22.77 5.54 1.74
N GLY A 58 -22.61 4.25 1.46
CA GLY A 58 -23.05 3.64 0.20
C GLY A 58 -22.16 3.95 -1.00
N GLN A 59 -20.86 4.12 -0.79
CA GLN A 59 -19.89 4.32 -1.87
C GLN A 59 -19.81 3.05 -2.72
N GLN A 60 -20.06 3.19 -4.02
CA GLN A 60 -19.89 2.13 -4.99
C GLN A 60 -18.95 2.65 -6.07
N TRP A 61 -17.76 2.06 -6.13
CA TRP A 61 -16.75 2.41 -7.12
C TRP A 61 -16.53 1.22 -8.03
N ASP A 62 -16.89 1.39 -9.30
CA ASP A 62 -16.57 0.42 -10.34
C ASP A 62 -15.35 0.88 -11.12
N LEU A 63 -14.22 0.22 -10.87
CA LEU A 63 -12.94 0.51 -11.51
C LEU A 63 -12.70 -0.41 -12.72
N SER A 64 -13.64 -1.30 -13.09
CA SER A 64 -13.41 -2.28 -14.16
C SER A 64 -13.29 -1.65 -15.55
N GLY A 65 -13.79 -0.41 -15.72
CA GLY A 65 -13.69 0.34 -16.96
C GLY A 65 -12.34 1.03 -17.18
N LEU A 66 -11.48 1.12 -16.16
CA LEU A 66 -10.18 1.77 -16.27
C LEU A 66 -9.29 1.03 -17.27
N GLN A 67 -8.74 1.79 -18.23
CA GLN A 67 -7.84 1.25 -19.24
C GLN A 67 -6.40 1.57 -18.84
N PRO A 68 -5.63 0.58 -18.39
CA PRO A 68 -4.22 0.79 -18.08
C PRO A 68 -3.42 0.97 -19.38
N THR A 69 -2.56 1.97 -19.39
CA THR A 69 -1.59 2.23 -20.45
C THR A 69 -0.28 1.51 -20.20
N GLN A 70 0.05 1.23 -18.94
CA GLN A 70 1.28 0.54 -18.54
C GLN A 70 1.03 -0.36 -17.33
N TYR A 71 1.76 -1.48 -17.30
CA TYR A 71 1.78 -2.40 -16.16
C TYR A 71 3.21 -2.55 -15.68
N TRP A 72 3.42 -2.40 -14.38
CA TRP A 72 4.74 -2.58 -13.77
C TRP A 72 4.68 -3.63 -12.67
N ASN A 73 5.78 -4.36 -12.52
CA ASN A 73 6.00 -5.29 -11.44
C ASN A 73 7.18 -4.80 -10.62
N GLN A 74 6.99 -4.69 -9.31
CA GLN A 74 8.04 -4.38 -8.36
C GLN A 74 8.31 -5.64 -7.54
N ILE A 75 9.50 -6.20 -7.68
CA ILE A 75 9.90 -7.40 -6.94
C ILE A 75 10.56 -6.95 -5.65
N ILE A 76 10.11 -7.49 -4.52
CA ILE A 76 10.68 -7.22 -3.21
C ILE A 76 11.76 -8.25 -2.90
N ASN A 77 13.00 -7.79 -2.95
CA ASN A 77 14.20 -8.59 -2.78
C ASN A 77 14.74 -8.53 -1.35
N ASN A 78 15.59 -9.50 -1.03
CA ASN A 78 16.36 -9.49 0.21
C ASN A 78 17.39 -8.35 0.18
N PRO A 79 17.40 -7.43 1.15
CA PRO A 79 18.34 -6.30 1.15
C PRO A 79 19.81 -6.72 1.21
N GLN A 80 20.12 -7.93 1.67
CA GLN A 80 21.49 -8.44 1.73
C GLN A 80 22.07 -8.79 0.34
N THR A 81 21.25 -8.85 -0.71
CA THR A 81 21.74 -9.13 -2.08
C THR A 81 22.15 -7.88 -2.84
N GLY A 82 21.83 -6.69 -2.32
CA GLY A 82 22.13 -5.42 -3.00
C GLY A 82 23.59 -4.99 -2.81
N ALA A 83 24.09 -4.22 -3.78
CA ALA A 83 25.47 -3.73 -3.82
C ALA A 83 25.81 -2.80 -2.63
N ALA A 84 24.81 -2.05 -2.14
CA ALA A 84 24.95 -1.15 -1.00
C ALA A 84 24.41 -1.72 0.33
N SER A 85 24.16 -3.02 0.41
CA SER A 85 23.62 -3.69 1.61
C SER A 85 24.36 -3.33 2.90
N GLY A 86 25.70 -3.24 2.84
CA GLY A 86 26.55 -2.86 3.99
C GLY A 86 26.29 -1.45 4.54
N ALA A 87 25.72 -0.54 3.74
CA ALA A 87 25.36 0.80 4.19
C ALA A 87 23.98 0.86 4.86
N PHE A 88 23.14 -0.16 4.66
CA PHE A 88 21.76 -0.20 5.15
C PHE A 88 21.49 -1.45 6.00
N PRO A 89 22.19 -1.64 7.13
CA PRO A 89 22.03 -2.84 7.97
C PRO A 89 20.64 -2.98 8.59
N ALA A 90 19.87 -1.89 8.67
CA ALA A 90 18.50 -1.86 9.19
C ALA A 90 17.43 -2.14 8.11
N ALA A 91 17.82 -2.31 6.84
CA ALA A 91 16.88 -2.59 5.77
C ALA A 91 16.25 -3.97 5.95
N SER A 92 14.93 -4.04 5.77
CA SER A 92 14.19 -5.31 5.73
C SER A 92 13.79 -5.70 4.32
N VAL A 93 13.75 -4.73 3.40
CA VAL A 93 13.41 -4.94 1.99
C VAL A 93 14.32 -4.12 1.08
N LEU A 94 14.55 -4.65 -0.11
CA LEU A 94 15.22 -4.00 -1.23
C LEU A 94 14.34 -4.12 -2.47
N PHE A 95 14.27 -3.08 -3.29
CA PHE A 95 13.69 -3.19 -4.62
C PHE A 95 14.41 -2.25 -5.59
N ASN A 96 14.24 -2.49 -6.89
CA ASN A 96 14.78 -1.62 -7.93
C ASN A 96 13.62 -0.88 -8.57
N PRO A 97 13.53 0.46 -8.47
CA PRO A 97 12.47 1.21 -9.10
C PRO A 97 12.32 0.85 -10.58
N VAL A 98 11.09 0.86 -11.07
CA VAL A 98 10.81 0.43 -12.43
C VAL A 98 11.57 1.31 -13.42
N ASN A 99 12.21 0.67 -14.41
CA ASN A 99 13.10 1.32 -15.38
C ASN A 99 14.32 2.02 -14.74
N SER A 100 14.71 1.63 -13.53
CA SER A 100 15.90 2.12 -12.85
C SER A 100 16.84 0.98 -12.49
N GLY A 101 18.14 1.24 -12.58
CA GLY A 101 19.18 0.38 -12.01
C GLY A 101 19.46 0.66 -10.54
N SER A 102 18.79 1.67 -9.95
CA SER A 102 18.98 2.02 -8.54
C SER A 102 18.41 0.96 -7.61
N GLU A 103 18.98 0.87 -6.42
CA GLU A 103 18.58 0.02 -5.31
C GLU A 103 17.96 0.88 -4.21
N GLU A 104 16.69 0.67 -3.88
CA GLU A 104 15.98 1.34 -2.79
C GLU A 104 15.96 0.43 -1.55
N TYR A 105 16.36 0.97 -0.40
CA TYR A 105 16.46 0.22 0.85
C TYR A 105 15.49 0.74 1.87
N TRP A 106 14.50 -0.08 2.24
CA TRP A 106 13.48 0.31 3.22
C TRP A 106 13.51 -0.59 4.45
N GLN A 107 13.16 0.00 5.59
CA GLN A 107 12.84 -0.69 6.82
C GLN A 107 11.33 -0.73 7.01
N VAL A 108 10.78 -1.94 6.96
CA VAL A 108 9.37 -2.25 7.20
C VAL A 108 9.25 -2.84 8.60
N THR A 109 8.47 -2.19 9.45
CA THR A 109 8.08 -2.69 10.77
C THR A 109 6.58 -3.02 10.77
N GLY A 110 6.09 -3.59 11.87
CA GLY A 110 4.67 -3.92 12.00
C GLY A 110 3.70 -2.72 11.94
N ASN A 111 4.19 -1.48 11.96
CA ASN A 111 3.35 -0.28 11.94
C ASN A 111 3.91 0.87 11.08
N ARG A 112 5.03 0.69 10.40
CA ARG A 112 5.70 1.77 9.67
C ARG A 112 6.57 1.24 8.54
N VAL A 113 6.64 2.03 7.46
CA VAL A 113 7.62 1.85 6.39
C VAL A 113 8.52 3.08 6.39
N ASN A 114 9.82 2.86 6.55
CA ASN A 114 10.86 3.88 6.54
C ASN A 114 11.78 3.67 5.36
N GLU A 115 11.87 4.67 4.50
CA GLU A 115 12.95 4.75 3.53
C GLU A 115 14.27 5.03 4.26
N LEU A 116 15.28 4.18 4.05
CA LEU A 116 16.62 4.38 4.62
C LEU A 116 17.54 5.10 3.64
N GLY A 117 17.26 4.98 2.35
CA GLY A 117 18.04 5.59 1.28
C GLY A 117 18.12 4.68 0.06
N TYR A 118 18.98 5.07 -0.87
CA TYR A 118 19.16 4.35 -2.12
C TYR A 118 20.62 4.39 -2.60
N TYR A 119 20.95 3.45 -3.49
CA TYR A 119 22.20 3.42 -4.22
C TYR A 119 21.91 3.41 -5.71
N GLY A 120 22.44 4.36 -6.47
CA GLY A 120 22.20 4.43 -7.91
C GLY A 120 22.57 5.77 -8.51
N LEU A 121 22.07 6.03 -9.71
CA LEU A 121 22.40 7.22 -10.49
C LEU A 121 22.15 8.51 -9.72
N ASP A 122 23.09 9.44 -9.83
CA ASP A 122 22.99 10.73 -9.18
C ASP A 122 21.80 11.55 -9.72
N PRO A 123 21.07 12.27 -8.85
CA PRO A 123 19.90 13.07 -9.26
C PRO A 123 20.20 14.23 -10.21
N VAL A 124 21.47 14.65 -10.30
CA VAL A 124 21.88 15.84 -11.07
C VAL A 124 22.42 15.47 -12.46
N GLY A 125 22.40 14.19 -12.83
CA GLY A 125 22.68 13.70 -14.17
C GLY A 125 24.17 13.66 -14.55
N LEU A 126 25.07 13.54 -13.57
CA LEU A 126 26.51 13.37 -13.79
C LEU A 126 26.89 11.95 -14.27
N GLY A 127 25.95 11.01 -14.21
CA GLY A 127 26.15 9.62 -14.63
C GLY A 127 26.92 8.78 -13.60
N LEU A 128 26.92 9.21 -12.34
CA LEU A 128 27.63 8.53 -11.25
C LEU A 128 26.67 7.67 -10.43
N ASN A 129 27.09 6.47 -10.03
CA ASN A 129 26.37 5.71 -9.01
C ASN A 129 26.84 6.12 -7.62
N LEU A 130 25.95 6.69 -6.83
CA LEU A 130 26.22 7.24 -5.52
C LEU A 130 25.32 6.60 -4.46
N LEU A 131 25.85 6.55 -3.24
CA LEU A 131 25.12 6.14 -2.05
C LEU A 131 24.46 7.36 -1.42
N PHE A 132 23.15 7.29 -1.23
CA PHE A 132 22.37 8.31 -0.55
C PHE A 132 21.73 7.70 0.69
N VAL A 133 22.13 8.18 1.86
CA VAL A 133 21.55 7.76 3.13
C VAL A 133 20.57 8.84 3.59
N LYS A 134 19.34 8.43 3.89
CA LYS A 134 18.32 9.30 4.45
C LYS A 134 18.59 9.49 5.94
N LEU A 135 18.84 10.73 6.35
CA LEU A 135 18.97 11.07 7.76
C LEU A 135 17.59 11.03 8.42
N PRO A 136 17.48 10.57 9.68
CA PRO A 136 16.25 10.65 10.44
C PRO A 136 15.82 12.12 10.56
N GLY A 137 14.56 12.40 10.20
CA GLY A 137 13.91 13.70 10.35
C GLY A 137 13.21 13.85 11.70
#